data_AF-A0A7Y3TBH8-F1
#
_entry.id   AF-A0A7Y3TBH8-F1
#
_cell.length_a   1.000
_cell.length_b   1.000
_cell.length_c   1.000
_cell.angle_alpha   90.00
_cell.angle_beta   90.00
_cell.angle_gamma   90.00
#
_symmetry.space_group_name_H-M   'P 1'
#
loop_
_entity.id
_entity.type
_entity.pdbx_description
1 polymer ?
#
loop_
_entity_poly.entity_id
_entity_poly.type
_entity_poly.pdbx_seq_one_letter_code
_entity_poly.pdbx_strand_id
1 'polypeptide(L)'
;MVTIINFKERQTEEGKVFFVLEAQGGIEMIQSKVTGNFYATAKKAFIPATFDEVTCKALIGTQMPGQIIKEQCDPYEYINKESGEVIMMYHRYVYAQEELEVKRAQEPFHDNFKPNQDVFSKNGKLELEHA
;
A
#
# COMPACT_ATOMS: atom_id res chain seq x y z
N MET A 1 -4.93 -3.39 -5.62
CA MET A 1 -4.58 -3.35 -7.06
C MET A 1 -4.83 -1.95 -7.60
N VAL A 2 -3.92 -1.46 -8.45
CA VAL A 2 -4.06 -0.21 -9.20
C VAL A 2 -3.85 -0.48 -10.68
N THR A 3 -4.49 0.31 -11.53
CA THR A 3 -4.43 0.16 -13.00
C THR A 3 -3.76 1.37 -13.61
N ILE A 4 -2.83 1.16 -14.55
CA ILE A 4 -2.26 2.25 -15.34
C ILE A 4 -3.29 2.68 -16.37
N ILE A 5 -3.79 3.91 -16.28
CA ILE A 5 -4.85 4.43 -17.17
C ILE A 5 -4.33 5.40 -18.22
N ASN A 6 -3.17 6.01 -17.99
CA ASN A 6 -2.57 6.98 -18.91
C ASN A 6 -1.08 7.20 -18.58
N PHE A 7 -0.40 8.02 -19.35
CA PHE A 7 0.92 8.58 -19.03
C PHE A 7 1.02 10.04 -19.46
N LYS A 8 1.98 10.79 -18.91
CA LYS A 8 2.24 12.19 -19.24
C LYS A 8 3.74 12.43 -19.37
N GLU A 9 4.10 13.25 -20.32
CA GLU A 9 5.45 13.79 -20.44
C GLU A 9 5.63 14.95 -19.44
N ARG A 10 6.78 14.98 -18.76
CA ARG A 10 7.20 16.07 -17.89
C ARG A 10 8.65 16.43 -18.17
N GLN A 11 9.01 17.66 -17.81
CA GLN A 11 10.36 18.17 -17.94
C GLN A 11 10.91 18.53 -16.56
N THR A 12 12.17 18.18 -16.28
CA THR A 12 12.89 18.65 -15.09
C THR A 12 13.34 20.10 -15.26
N GLU A 13 13.76 20.74 -14.18
CA GLU A 13 14.34 22.09 -14.20
C GLU A 13 15.60 22.18 -15.09
N GLU A 14 16.34 21.07 -15.20
CA GLU A 14 17.51 20.93 -16.07
C GLU A 14 17.16 20.71 -17.56
N GLY A 15 15.87 20.65 -17.90
CA GLY A 15 15.39 20.48 -19.26
C GLY A 15 15.28 19.02 -19.73
N LYS A 16 15.57 18.04 -18.87
CA LYS A 16 15.46 16.62 -19.21
C LYS A 16 14.00 16.16 -19.21
N VAL A 17 13.59 15.51 -20.29
CA VAL A 17 12.25 14.94 -20.44
C VAL A 17 12.18 13.56 -19.77
N PHE A 18 11.11 13.32 -19.03
CA PHE A 18 10.78 12.03 -18.43
C PHE A 18 9.27 11.78 -18.45
N PHE A 19 8.85 10.53 -18.34
CA PHE A 19 7.44 10.16 -18.35
C PHE A 19 6.93 9.83 -16.95
N VAL A 20 5.63 10.05 -16.76
CA VAL A 20 4.93 9.79 -15.51
C VAL A 20 3.65 9.02 -15.82
N LEU A 21 3.49 7.85 -15.20
CA LEU A 21 2.33 7.00 -15.35
C LEU A 21 1.20 7.50 -14.44
N GLU A 22 -0.02 7.59 -14.98
CA GLU A 22 -1.24 7.86 -14.22
C GLU A 22 -1.83 6.52 -13.79
N ALA A 23 -1.68 6.20 -12.50
CA ALA A 23 -2.26 5.02 -11.89
C ALA A 23 -3.59 5.39 -11.23
N GLN A 24 -4.60 4.52 -11.40
CA GLN A 24 -5.92 4.65 -10.81
C GLN A 24 -6.18 3.50 -9.84
N GLY A 25 -6.71 3.81 -8.67
CA GLY A 25 -7.14 2.83 -7.69
C GLY A 25 -8.51 2.24 -8.02
N GLY A 26 -9.06 1.48 -7.06
CA GLY A 26 -10.43 0.99 -7.14
C GLY A 26 -11.48 2.10 -7.15
N ILE A 27 -12.70 1.71 -7.48
CA ILE A 27 -13.87 2.61 -7.46
C ILE A 27 -14.26 2.92 -6.01
N GLU A 28 -14.53 4.19 -5.73
CA GLU A 28 -15.09 4.70 -4.49
C GLU A 28 -16.40 5.43 -4.77
N MET A 29 -17.40 5.24 -3.92
CA MET A 29 -18.68 5.95 -4.05
C MET A 29 -18.71 7.15 -3.10
N ILE A 30 -18.88 8.35 -3.65
CA ILE A 30 -19.03 9.58 -2.86
C ILE A 30 -20.45 10.11 -3.00
N GLN A 31 -21.11 10.37 -1.87
CA GLN A 31 -22.43 10.99 -1.87
C GLN A 31 -22.32 12.51 -1.97
N SER A 32 -23.05 13.11 -2.92
CA SER A 32 -23.19 14.56 -3.00
C SER A 32 -23.96 15.10 -1.81
N LYS A 33 -23.38 16.09 -1.12
CA LYS A 33 -24.03 16.77 0.01
C LYS A 33 -25.23 17.62 -0.44
N VAL A 34 -25.29 18.00 -1.71
CA VAL A 34 -26.35 18.86 -2.25
C VAL A 34 -27.54 18.04 -2.74
N THR A 35 -27.27 17.01 -3.54
CA THR A 35 -28.32 16.22 -4.22
C THR A 35 -28.61 14.89 -3.55
N GLY A 36 -27.76 14.41 -2.65
CA GLY A 36 -27.89 13.08 -2.02
C GLY A 36 -27.51 11.91 -2.93
N ASN A 37 -27.16 12.16 -4.20
CA ASN A 37 -26.80 11.12 -5.17
C ASN A 37 -25.37 10.60 -4.94
N PHE A 38 -25.15 9.30 -5.21
CA PHE A 38 -23.82 8.70 -5.20
C PHE A 38 -23.14 8.84 -6.57
N TYR A 39 -21.86 9.23 -6.54
CA TYR A 39 -21.00 9.32 -7.71
C TYR A 39 -19.83 8.34 -7.54
N ALA A 40 -19.62 7.52 -8.56
CA ALA A 40 -18.43 6.70 -8.66
C ALA A 40 -17.23 7.60 -8.98
N THR A 41 -16.21 7.53 -8.15
CA THR A 41 -14.91 8.18 -8.37
C THR A 41 -13.81 7.16 -8.19
N ALA A 42 -12.58 7.52 -8.55
CA ALA A 42 -11.41 6.72 -8.25
C ALA A 42 -10.24 7.65 -7.92
N LYS A 43 -9.46 7.25 -6.91
CA LYS A 43 -8.21 7.95 -6.59
C LYS A 43 -7.21 7.75 -7.71
N LYS A 44 -6.40 8.77 -7.96
CA LYS A 44 -5.37 8.77 -9.00
C LYS A 44 -4.05 9.23 -8.42
N ALA A 45 -2.97 8.63 -8.86
CA ALA A 45 -1.61 8.95 -8.47
C ALA A 45 -0.71 8.99 -9.70
N PHE A 46 0.36 9.77 -9.60
CA PHE A 46 1.36 9.93 -10.65
C PHE A 46 2.65 9.23 -10.21
N ILE A 47 3.10 8.25 -10.99
CA ILE A 47 4.29 7.45 -10.70
C ILE A 47 5.35 7.78 -11.76
N PRO A 48 6.50 8.36 -11.38
CA PRO A 48 7.57 8.63 -12.33
C PRO A 48 8.08 7.31 -12.93
N ALA A 49 8.28 7.29 -14.24
CA ALA A 49 8.75 6.13 -14.99
C ALA A 49 10.03 6.47 -15.75
N THR A 50 10.93 5.48 -15.82
CA THR A 50 12.19 5.56 -16.57
C THR A 50 12.05 5.01 -18.00
N PHE A 51 10.83 4.66 -18.40
CA PHE A 51 10.52 4.07 -19.70
C PHE A 51 10.44 5.12 -20.81
N ASP A 52 10.59 4.67 -22.05
CA ASP A 52 10.29 5.44 -23.25
C ASP A 52 8.77 5.54 -23.51
N GLU A 53 8.39 6.40 -24.46
CA GLU A 53 6.99 6.66 -24.80
C GLU A 53 6.25 5.40 -25.27
N VAL A 54 6.91 4.54 -26.06
CA VAL A 54 6.29 3.34 -26.64
C VAL A 54 5.99 2.33 -25.53
N THR A 55 6.94 2.13 -24.62
CA THR A 55 6.72 1.28 -23.44
C THR A 55 5.63 1.85 -22.54
N CYS A 56 5.60 3.16 -22.29
CA CYS A 56 4.52 3.78 -21.51
C CYS A 56 3.13 3.54 -22.11
N LYS A 57 3.00 3.65 -23.44
CA LYS A 57 1.74 3.32 -24.15
C LYS A 57 1.35 1.86 -23.97
N ALA A 58 2.31 0.95 -24.08
CA ALA A 58 2.07 -0.49 -23.91
C ALA A 58 1.62 -0.87 -22.49
N LEU A 59 2.01 -0.09 -21.48
CA LEU A 59 1.63 -0.31 -20.08
C LEU A 59 0.20 0.14 -19.76
N ILE A 60 -0.45 0.92 -20.61
CA ILE A 60 -1.84 1.34 -20.38
C ILE A 60 -2.76 0.11 -20.34
N GLY A 61 -3.61 0.03 -19.31
CA GLY A 61 -4.52 -1.09 -19.06
C GLY A 61 -3.91 -2.19 -18.20
N THR A 62 -2.61 -2.17 -17.93
CA THR A 62 -1.97 -3.14 -17.03
C THR A 62 -2.33 -2.85 -15.57
N GLN A 63 -2.41 -3.91 -14.77
CA GLN A 63 -2.70 -3.85 -13.34
C GLN A 63 -1.45 -4.21 -12.54
N MET A 64 -1.25 -3.52 -11.42
CA MET A 64 -0.15 -3.76 -10.49
C MET A 64 -0.66 -3.86 -9.04
N PRO A 65 -0.02 -4.69 -8.20
CA PRO A 65 -0.33 -4.75 -6.77
C PRO A 65 -0.09 -3.40 -6.10
N GLY A 66 -0.71 -3.15 -4.95
CA GLY A 66 -0.65 -1.85 -4.28
C GLY A 66 -1.96 -1.08 -4.27
N GLN A 67 -1.88 0.10 -3.65
CA GLN A 67 -3.02 0.98 -3.36
C GLN A 67 -2.62 2.45 -3.48
N ILE A 68 -3.61 3.31 -3.70
CA ILE A 68 -3.39 4.76 -3.70
C ILE A 68 -3.83 5.31 -2.34
N ILE A 69 -2.85 5.82 -1.60
CA ILE A 69 -3.06 6.38 -0.27
C ILE A 69 -3.01 7.90 -0.32
N LYS A 70 -3.72 8.53 0.61
CA LYS A 70 -3.67 9.97 0.83
C LYS A 70 -2.58 10.23 1.87
N GLU A 71 -1.48 10.79 1.43
CA GLU A 71 -0.32 11.10 2.27
C GLU A 71 -0.32 12.59 2.63
N GLN A 72 0.00 12.90 3.88
CA GLN A 72 0.22 14.27 4.34
C GLN A 72 1.53 14.81 3.72
N CYS A 73 1.50 16.00 3.14
CA CYS A 73 2.69 16.67 2.62
C CYS A 73 2.72 18.13 3.04
N ASP A 74 3.85 18.78 2.76
CA ASP A 74 3.97 20.22 2.96
C ASP A 74 2.90 20.96 2.16
N PRO A 75 2.32 22.05 2.73
CA PRO A 75 1.25 22.79 2.07
C PRO A 75 1.73 23.33 0.73
N TYR A 76 0.97 23.06 -0.33
CA TYR A 76 1.24 23.59 -1.66
C TYR A 76 0.02 24.29 -2.25
N GLU A 77 0.28 25.34 -3.00
CA GLU A 77 -0.75 26.07 -3.73
C GLU A 77 -1.22 25.25 -4.93
N TYR A 78 -2.50 24.93 -4.96
CA TYR A 78 -3.17 24.32 -6.10
C TYR A 78 -4.10 25.34 -6.74
N ILE A 79 -3.80 25.70 -7.99
CA ILE A 79 -4.66 26.59 -8.77
C ILE A 79 -5.72 25.72 -9.48
N ASN A 80 -6.98 25.92 -9.11
CA ASN A 80 -8.07 25.28 -9.83
C ASN A 80 -8.17 25.89 -11.24
N LYS A 81 -7.96 25.07 -12.27
CA LYS A 81 -7.96 25.52 -13.67
C LYS A 81 -9.32 26.03 -14.16
N GLU A 82 -10.41 25.64 -13.51
CA GLU A 82 -11.76 26.07 -13.90
C GLU A 82 -12.18 27.37 -13.21
N SER A 83 -11.88 27.54 -11.92
CA SER A 83 -12.27 28.74 -11.15
C SER A 83 -11.19 29.80 -11.04
N GLY A 84 -9.92 29.46 -11.28
CA GLY A 84 -8.76 30.33 -11.07
C GLY A 84 -8.42 30.55 -9.58
N GLU A 85 -9.10 29.87 -8.67
CA GLU A 85 -8.87 30.01 -7.23
C GLU A 85 -7.62 29.24 -6.79
N VAL A 86 -6.79 29.91 -5.98
CA VAL A 86 -5.62 29.31 -5.34
C VAL A 86 -6.05 28.67 -4.03
N ILE A 87 -5.95 27.35 -3.93
CA ILE A 87 -6.33 26.58 -2.73
C ILE A 87 -5.09 25.93 -2.15
N MET A 88 -4.88 26.08 -0.85
CA MET A 88 -3.81 25.39 -0.13
C MET A 88 -4.17 23.92 0.09
N MET A 89 -3.38 23.02 -0.49
CA MET A 89 -3.53 21.57 -0.34
C MET A 89 -2.48 21.03 0.64
N TYR A 90 -2.95 20.18 1.57
CA TYR A 90 -2.12 19.58 2.62
C TYR A 90 -1.88 18.09 2.42
N HIS A 91 -2.40 17.55 1.32
CA HIS A 91 -2.37 16.12 1.06
C HIS A 91 -2.11 15.84 -0.42
N ARG A 92 -1.38 14.77 -0.68
CA ARG A 92 -1.14 14.24 -2.01
C ARG A 92 -1.57 12.77 -2.09
N TYR A 93 -1.99 12.36 -3.28
CA TYR A 93 -2.24 10.94 -3.56
C TYR A 93 -0.96 10.31 -4.07
N VAL A 94 -0.50 9.29 -3.35
CA VAL A 94 0.73 8.54 -3.69
C VAL A 94 0.40 7.07 -3.82
N TYR A 95 1.16 6.42 -4.69
CA TYR A 95 1.12 4.97 -4.80
C TYR A 95 1.91 4.35 -3.64
N ALA A 96 1.30 3.41 -2.94
CA ALA A 96 1.94 2.58 -1.93
C ALA A 96 1.91 1.12 -2.42
N GLN A 97 3.10 0.53 -2.49
CA GLN A 97 3.23 -0.88 -2.81
C GLN A 97 2.64 -1.71 -1.66
N GLU A 98 1.85 -2.71 -2.02
CA GLU A 98 1.35 -3.69 -1.05
C GLU A 98 2.53 -4.58 -0.67
N GLU A 99 2.90 -4.56 0.62
CA GLU A 99 3.91 -5.46 1.13
C GLU A 99 3.28 -6.86 1.12
N LEU A 100 3.77 -7.71 0.22
CA LEU A 100 3.42 -9.12 0.26
C LEU A 100 3.91 -9.63 1.61
N GLU A 101 2.99 -9.92 2.53
CA GLU A 101 3.30 -10.71 3.70
C GLU A 101 3.82 -12.07 3.21
N VAL A 102 5.13 -12.15 3.00
CA VAL A 102 5.83 -13.41 2.98
C VAL A 102 5.61 -13.92 4.39
N LYS A 103 4.62 -14.81 4.57
CA LYS A 103 4.49 -15.62 5.77
C LYS A 103 5.82 -16.35 5.92
N ARG A 104 6.76 -15.70 6.61
CA ARG A 104 7.99 -16.31 7.06
C ARG A 104 7.50 -17.55 7.81
N ALA A 105 7.93 -18.73 7.37
CA ALA A 105 7.59 -19.97 8.08
C ALA A 105 7.84 -19.68 9.56
N GLN A 106 6.79 -19.75 10.37
CA GLN A 106 6.90 -19.48 11.79
C GLN A 106 8.00 -20.43 12.28
N GLU A 107 9.14 -19.87 12.72
CA GLU A 107 10.13 -20.67 13.41
C GLU A 107 9.38 -21.37 14.55
N PRO A 108 9.56 -22.69 14.74
CA PRO A 108 8.86 -23.40 15.79
C PRO A 108 9.13 -22.66 17.10
N PHE A 109 8.05 -22.16 17.70
CA PHE A 109 8.09 -21.50 18.98
C PHE A 109 8.53 -22.55 20.00
N HIS A 110 9.83 -22.64 20.25
CA HIS A 110 10.38 -23.39 21.37
C HIS A 110 10.08 -22.58 22.64
N ASP A 111 8.81 -22.57 23.01
CA ASP A 111 8.42 -22.07 24.31
C ASP A 111 9.18 -22.88 25.34
N ASN A 112 9.77 -22.19 26.32
CA ASN A 112 10.62 -22.75 27.37
C ASN A 112 9.90 -23.87 28.13
N PHE A 113 9.92 -25.09 27.59
CA PHE A 113 9.40 -26.27 28.24
C PHE A 113 10.39 -26.66 29.34
N LYS A 114 10.26 -26.03 30.51
CA LYS A 114 10.91 -26.49 31.73
C LYS A 114 10.04 -27.62 32.29
N PRO A 115 10.43 -28.90 32.17
CA PRO A 115 9.70 -29.96 32.83
C PRO A 115 9.77 -29.71 34.35
N ASN A 116 8.61 -29.49 34.96
CA ASN A 116 8.53 -29.38 36.41
C ASN A 116 8.73 -30.78 37.02
N GLN A 117 9.93 -31.04 37.53
CA GLN A 117 10.30 -32.35 38.10
C GLN A 117 9.45 -32.73 39.33
N ASP A 118 8.75 -31.77 39.95
CA ASP A 118 7.91 -32.01 41.12
C ASP A 118 6.50 -32.55 40.78
N VAL A 119 6.17 -32.73 39.49
CA VAL A 119 4.88 -33.28 39.03
C VAL A 119 4.91 -34.79 38.81
N PHE A 120 6.09 -35.43 38.90
CA PHE A 120 6.17 -36.88 38.84
C PHE A 120 5.66 -37.51 40.14
N SER A 121 4.52 -38.21 40.02
CA SER A 121 3.87 -38.96 41.08
C SER A 121 4.85 -39.89 41.80
N LYS A 122 5.11 -39.64 43.09
CA LYS A 122 5.96 -40.48 43.97
C LYS A 122 5.28 -41.77 44.44
N ASN A 123 4.29 -42.28 43.71
CA ASN A 123 3.56 -43.49 44.08
C ASN A 123 4.14 -44.76 43.43
N GLY A 124 5.46 -44.85 43.33
CA GLY A 124 6.18 -46.06 42.95
C GLY A 124 6.81 -46.71 44.17
N LYS A 125 6.13 -47.71 44.74
CA LYS A 125 6.68 -48.69 45.70
C LYS A 125 8.13 -49.05 45.32
N LEU A 126 9.08 -48.85 46.22
CA LEU A 126 10.33 -49.60 46.22
C LEU A 126 10.34 -50.47 47.47
N GLU A 127 9.70 -51.63 47.37
CA GLU A 127 9.99 -52.76 48.27
C GLU A 127 11.37 -53.29 47.85
N LEU A 128 12.35 -53.17 48.75
CA LEU A 128 13.52 -54.03 48.76
C LEU A 128 13.65 -54.59 50.17
N GLU A 129 13.02 -55.76 50.36
CA GLU A 129 13.37 -56.75 51.38
C GLU A 129 14.71 -57.43 51.03
N HIS A 130 15.38 -57.93 52.09
CA HIS A 130 16.55 -58.83 52.13
C HIS A 130 17.93 -58.20 51.81
N ALA A 131 19.01 -58.42 52.59
CA ALA A 131 19.28 -59.29 53.74
C ALA A 131 20.44 -58.70 54.57
#